data_AF-A0A7J4G661-F1
#
_entry.id   AF-A0A7J4G661-F1
#
_cell.length_a   1.000
_cell.length_b   1.000
_cell.length_c   1.000
_cell.angle_alpha   90.00
_cell.angle_beta   90.00
_cell.angle_gamma   90.00
#
_symmetry.space_group_name_H-M   'P 1'
#
loop_
_entity.id
_entity.type
_entity.pdbx_description
1 polymer ?
#
loop_
_entity_poly.entity_id
_entity_poly.type
_entity_poly.pdbx_seq_one_letter_code
_entity_poly.pdbx_strand_id
1 'polypeptide(L)'
;KALEVGADGWELDVQMTRDRELVIIHDETLTRTSNVEELFPNRKPWLVRDFTLREIQKLDFGSWFNRTDPFGQIAAGKVSKEEQNSYRGLKILTLREALEFTKKTKWKVNIEIKSFPFEPNNFELVEEVINLINQLGMEKMVMLSSFNHTYIKRVRELDLK
;
A
#
# COMPACT_ATOMS: atom_id res chain seq x y z
N LYS A 1 -8.63 -14.25 1.08
CA LYS A 1 -7.50 -15.23 1.04
C LYS A 1 -6.69 -15.29 2.34
N ALA A 2 -5.74 -14.39 2.62
CA ALA A 2 -4.86 -14.52 3.80
C ALA A 2 -5.63 -14.65 5.14
N LEU A 3 -6.69 -13.85 5.31
CA LEU A 3 -7.61 -13.97 6.44
C LEU A 3 -8.33 -15.34 6.49
N GLU A 4 -8.78 -15.86 5.35
CA GLU A 4 -9.54 -17.11 5.25
C GLU A 4 -8.68 -18.33 5.59
N VAL A 5 -7.37 -18.27 5.31
CA VAL A 5 -6.42 -19.34 5.65
C VAL A 5 -5.88 -19.22 7.08
N GLY A 6 -6.35 -18.25 7.86
CA GLY A 6 -6.05 -18.14 9.28
C GLY A 6 -4.72 -17.46 9.62
N ALA A 7 -4.16 -16.63 8.74
CA ALA A 7 -2.99 -15.83 9.10
C ALA A 7 -3.30 -14.88 10.27
N ASP A 8 -2.33 -14.64 11.17
CA ASP A 8 -2.52 -13.80 12.38
C ASP A 8 -2.67 -12.31 12.09
N GLY A 9 -2.15 -11.89 10.93
CA GLY A 9 -2.21 -10.54 10.43
C GLY A 9 -1.82 -10.49 8.96
N TRP A 10 -1.84 -9.28 8.42
CA TRP A 10 -1.32 -8.97 7.09
C TRP A 10 -0.36 -7.79 7.16
N GLU A 11 0.42 -7.64 6.10
CA GLU A 11 1.46 -6.63 5.96
C GLU A 11 1.07 -5.70 4.80
N LEU A 12 1.30 -4.41 4.98
CA LEU A 12 1.00 -3.35 4.03
C LEU A 12 2.16 -2.36 3.96
N ASP A 13 2.64 -2.08 2.76
CA ASP A 13 3.49 -0.93 2.48
C ASP A 13 2.63 0.32 2.23
N VAL A 14 2.93 1.44 2.90
CA VAL A 14 2.23 2.71 2.66
C VAL A 14 3.12 3.76 2.02
N GLN A 15 2.55 4.45 1.04
CA GLN A 15 3.07 5.69 0.46
C GLN A 15 1.98 6.76 0.38
N MET A 16 2.36 7.98 0.00
CA MET A 16 1.46 9.13 -0.05
C MET A 16 1.43 9.75 -1.46
N THR A 17 0.22 10.07 -1.93
CA THR A 17 -0.01 10.76 -3.19
C THR A 17 0.27 12.26 -3.09
N ARG A 18 0.27 12.96 -4.23
CA ARG A 18 0.45 14.42 -4.31
C ARG A 18 -0.57 15.19 -3.49
N ASP A 19 -1.80 14.68 -3.43
CA ASP A 19 -2.93 15.25 -2.67
C ASP A 19 -3.05 14.68 -1.25
N ARG A 20 -1.95 14.11 -0.72
CA ARG A 20 -1.81 13.62 0.67
C ARG A 20 -2.71 12.45 1.05
N GLU A 21 -3.17 11.68 0.08
CA GLU A 21 -3.89 10.43 0.34
C GLU A 21 -2.91 9.28 0.55
N LEU A 22 -3.17 8.45 1.56
CA LEU A 22 -2.34 7.28 1.89
C LEU A 22 -2.79 6.08 1.06
N VAL A 23 -1.88 5.49 0.31
CA VAL A 23 -2.13 4.36 -0.60
C VAL A 23 -1.22 3.18 -0.32
N ILE A 24 -1.73 1.97 -0.59
CA ILE A 24 -1.01 0.72 -0.35
C ILE A 24 -0.22 0.35 -1.61
N ILE A 25 1.10 0.52 -1.55
CA ILE A 25 2.00 0.18 -2.64
C ILE A 25 3.45 0.04 -2.13
N HIS A 26 4.10 -1.03 -2.57
CA HIS A 26 5.48 -1.31 -2.20
C HIS A 26 6.47 -0.34 -2.86
N ASP A 27 6.36 -0.14 -4.17
CA ASP A 27 7.34 0.62 -4.95
C ASP A 27 7.06 2.12 -4.91
N GLU A 28 8.12 2.93 -4.98
CA GLU A 28 8.02 4.38 -5.16
C GLU A 28 7.41 4.78 -6.50
N THR A 29 7.50 3.90 -7.50
CA THR A 29 6.96 4.13 -8.85
C THR A 29 5.78 3.22 -9.14
N LEU A 30 4.90 3.69 -10.00
CA LEU A 30 3.70 2.98 -10.41
C LEU A 30 3.96 1.96 -11.54
N THR A 31 5.19 1.82 -12.03
CA THR A 31 5.50 1.13 -13.30
C THR A 31 5.38 -0.39 -13.21
N ARG A 32 5.94 -1.01 -12.17
CA ARG A 32 6.01 -2.49 -12.07
C ARG A 32 4.63 -3.13 -11.93
N THR A 33 3.76 -2.51 -11.15
CA THR A 33 2.49 -3.11 -10.71
C THR A 33 1.27 -2.45 -11.31
N SER A 34 1.42 -1.55 -12.29
CA SER A 34 0.27 -0.95 -12.96
C SER A 34 0.45 -0.78 -14.48
N ASN A 35 -0.51 -0.11 -15.12
CA ASN A 35 -0.44 0.32 -16.53
C ASN A 35 -0.18 1.83 -16.68
N VAL A 36 0.51 2.45 -15.73
CA VAL A 36 0.75 3.91 -15.71
C VAL A 36 1.43 4.44 -16.98
N GLU A 37 2.33 3.65 -17.58
CA GLU A 37 3.05 4.06 -18.79
C GLU A 37 2.12 4.19 -20.00
N GLU A 38 1.05 3.39 -20.04
CA GLU A 38 0.02 3.44 -21.09
C GLU A 38 -0.94 4.62 -20.89
N LEU A 39 -1.41 4.83 -19.65
CA LEU A 39 -2.40 5.86 -19.34
C LEU A 39 -1.80 7.27 -19.18
N PHE A 40 -0.53 7.37 -18.78
CA PHE A 40 0.15 8.63 -18.53
C PHE A 40 1.58 8.65 -19.11
N PRO A 41 1.78 8.41 -20.42
CA PRO A 41 3.11 8.21 -21.03
C PRO A 41 4.09 9.38 -20.84
N ASN A 42 3.57 10.60 -20.67
CA ASN A 42 4.35 11.84 -20.56
C ASN A 42 4.59 12.29 -19.11
N ARG A 43 4.35 11.42 -18.11
CA ARG A 43 4.46 11.74 -16.67
C ARG A 43 5.60 10.98 -15.98
N LYS A 44 6.65 10.59 -16.72
CA LYS A 44 7.90 10.04 -16.15
C LYS A 44 8.41 10.92 -15.00
N PRO A 45 8.95 10.36 -13.91
CA PRO A 45 9.26 8.94 -13.70
C PRO A 45 8.14 8.10 -13.03
N TRP A 46 6.90 8.61 -12.99
CA TRP A 46 5.74 7.93 -12.39
C TRP A 46 5.84 7.62 -10.90
N LEU A 47 6.42 8.53 -10.12
CA LEU A 47 6.45 8.40 -8.67
C LEU A 47 5.05 8.55 -8.10
N VAL A 48 4.71 7.79 -7.06
CA VAL A 48 3.41 7.87 -6.37
C VAL A 48 3.11 9.32 -5.95
N ARG A 49 4.11 10.01 -5.41
CA ARG A 49 4.03 11.41 -4.94
C ARG A 49 3.73 12.45 -6.03
N ASP A 50 3.89 12.10 -7.31
CA ASP A 50 3.64 13.02 -8.42
C ASP A 50 2.18 12.97 -8.91
N PHE A 51 1.37 12.01 -8.43
CA PHE A 51 0.01 11.74 -8.88
C PHE A 51 -0.99 11.99 -7.77
N THR A 52 -2.21 12.40 -8.11
CA THR A 52 -3.33 12.42 -7.14
C THR A 52 -3.94 11.04 -6.97
N LEU A 53 -4.66 10.81 -5.87
CA LEU A 53 -5.42 9.57 -5.68
C LEU A 53 -6.38 9.33 -6.86
N ARG A 54 -7.07 10.38 -7.30
CA ARG A 54 -7.98 10.31 -8.45
C ARG A 54 -7.28 9.92 -9.76
N GLU A 55 -6.03 10.31 -9.96
CA GLU A 55 -5.24 9.87 -11.11
C GLU A 55 -4.85 8.39 -10.98
N ILE A 56 -4.33 7.98 -9.82
CA ILE A 56 -3.87 6.61 -9.57
C ILE A 56 -5.03 5.61 -9.62
N GLN A 57 -6.21 5.96 -9.11
CA GLN A 57 -7.42 5.10 -9.16
C GLN A 57 -7.89 4.80 -10.59
N LYS A 58 -7.40 5.50 -11.61
CA LYS A 58 -7.69 5.15 -13.02
C LYS A 58 -6.89 3.95 -13.49
N LEU A 59 -5.76 3.65 -12.88
CA LEU A 59 -4.85 2.59 -13.28
C LEU A 59 -5.42 1.20 -12.98
N ASP A 60 -4.85 0.19 -13.64
CA ASP A 60 -5.06 -1.24 -13.38
C ASP A 60 -3.86 -1.78 -12.62
N PHE A 61 -4.07 -2.23 -11.38
CA PHE A 61 -3.07 -2.76 -10.46
C PHE A 61 -3.04 -4.29 -10.34
N GLY A 62 -3.83 -5.01 -11.14
CA GLY A 62 -3.88 -6.47 -11.03
C GLY A 62 -3.57 -7.21 -12.33
N SER A 63 -3.79 -6.60 -13.51
CA SER A 63 -3.45 -7.24 -14.79
C SER A 63 -1.95 -7.54 -14.93
N TRP A 64 -1.07 -6.79 -14.27
CA TRP A 64 0.38 -7.03 -14.31
C TRP A 64 0.74 -8.45 -13.84
N PHE A 65 0.09 -8.94 -12.78
CA PHE A 65 0.38 -10.25 -12.20
C PHE A 65 0.11 -11.38 -13.20
N ASN A 66 -0.98 -11.27 -13.96
CA ASN A 66 -1.30 -12.23 -15.02
C ASN A 66 -0.31 -12.18 -16.18
N ARG A 67 0.20 -10.98 -16.52
CA ARG A 67 1.14 -10.81 -17.65
C ARG A 67 2.53 -11.32 -17.31
N THR A 68 2.98 -11.13 -16.07
CA THR A 68 4.38 -11.38 -15.70
C THR A 68 4.60 -12.66 -14.90
N ASP A 69 3.55 -13.23 -14.29
CA ASP A 69 3.63 -14.37 -13.35
C ASP A 69 4.87 -14.30 -12.45
N PRO A 70 5.01 -13.21 -11.66
CA PRO A 70 6.28 -12.79 -11.07
C PRO A 70 6.91 -13.84 -10.12
N PHE A 71 6.10 -14.80 -9.65
CA PHE A 71 6.51 -15.85 -8.73
C PHE A 71 6.22 -17.26 -9.28
N GLY A 72 5.90 -17.40 -10.58
CA GLY A 72 5.60 -18.69 -11.21
C GLY A 72 4.37 -19.41 -10.64
N GLN A 73 3.43 -18.69 -10.00
CA GLN A 73 2.28 -19.32 -9.34
C GLN A 73 1.18 -19.69 -10.33
N ILE A 74 1.05 -18.95 -11.44
CA ILE A 74 0.12 -19.30 -12.52
C ILE A 74 0.66 -20.54 -13.22
N ALA A 75 1.94 -20.55 -13.60
CA ALA A 75 2.60 -21.71 -14.20
C ALA A 75 2.54 -22.95 -13.30
N ALA A 76 2.64 -22.77 -11.97
CA ALA A 76 2.49 -23.84 -10.99
C ALA A 76 1.04 -24.29 -10.75
N GLY A 77 0.05 -23.72 -11.44
CA GLY A 77 -1.37 -24.09 -11.30
C GLY A 77 -2.00 -23.66 -9.98
N LYS A 78 -1.37 -22.75 -9.23
CA LYS A 78 -1.83 -22.27 -7.92
C LYS A 78 -2.79 -21.08 -8.02
N VAL A 79 -3.00 -20.55 -9.22
CA VAL A 79 -3.91 -19.44 -9.49
C VAL A 79 -4.88 -19.86 -10.60
N SER A 80 -6.15 -20.03 -10.25
CA SER A 80 -7.19 -20.47 -11.19
C SER A 80 -7.48 -19.41 -12.27
N LYS A 81 -8.18 -19.79 -13.34
CA LYS A 81 -8.58 -18.83 -14.39
C LYS A 81 -9.56 -17.78 -13.85
N GLU A 82 -10.45 -18.19 -12.96
CA GLU A 82 -11.41 -17.32 -12.28
C GLU A 82 -10.67 -16.28 -11.43
N GLU A 83 -9.64 -16.71 -10.69
CA GLU A 83 -8.79 -15.81 -9.91
C GLU A 83 -8.02 -14.84 -10.80
N GLN A 84 -7.40 -15.33 -11.88
CA GLN A 84 -6.74 -14.46 -12.86
C GLN A 84 -7.72 -13.42 -13.44
N ASN A 85 -8.95 -13.81 -13.76
CA ASN A 85 -9.96 -12.88 -14.26
C ASN A 85 -10.34 -11.83 -13.20
N SER A 86 -10.39 -12.20 -11.92
CA SER A 86 -10.68 -11.29 -10.81
C SER A 86 -9.61 -10.21 -10.59
N TYR A 87 -8.39 -10.41 -11.08
CA TYR A 87 -7.30 -9.44 -10.95
C TYR A 87 -7.39 -8.29 -11.97
N ARG A 88 -8.07 -8.49 -13.10
CA ARG A 88 -8.11 -7.50 -14.17
C ARG A 88 -8.83 -6.24 -13.71
N GLY A 89 -8.20 -5.08 -13.89
CA GLY A 89 -8.80 -3.79 -13.55
C GLY A 89 -8.87 -3.48 -12.06
N LEU A 90 -8.21 -4.29 -11.19
CA LEU A 90 -8.13 -3.99 -9.77
C LEU A 90 -7.53 -2.60 -9.55
N LYS A 91 -8.05 -1.90 -8.54
CA LYS A 91 -7.62 -0.55 -8.19
C LYS A 91 -6.69 -0.60 -6.99
N ILE A 92 -5.84 0.41 -6.86
CA ILE A 92 -5.08 0.62 -5.63
C ILE A 92 -6.05 0.85 -4.47
N LEU A 93 -5.71 0.32 -3.30
CA LEU A 93 -6.44 0.58 -2.07
C LEU A 93 -5.79 1.74 -1.31
N THR A 94 -6.61 2.55 -0.66
CA THR A 94 -6.15 3.50 0.36
C THR A 94 -5.85 2.77 1.66
N LEU A 95 -4.97 3.36 2.49
CA LEU A 95 -4.72 2.83 3.82
C LEU A 95 -6.00 2.84 4.69
N ARG A 96 -6.88 3.84 4.50
CA ARG A 96 -8.17 3.92 5.21
C ARG A 96 -9.03 2.70 4.92
N GLU A 97 -9.24 2.35 3.65
CA GLU A 97 -10.04 1.19 3.25
C GLU A 97 -9.50 -0.11 3.87
N ALA A 98 -8.17 -0.28 3.88
CA ALA A 98 -7.55 -1.46 4.48
C ALA A 98 -7.67 -1.49 6.02
N LEU A 99 -7.52 -0.34 6.69
CA LEU A 99 -7.69 -0.25 8.14
C LEU A 99 -9.14 -0.49 8.54
N GLU A 100 -10.12 0.02 7.79
CA GLU A 100 -11.54 -0.26 8.02
C GLU A 100 -11.86 -1.75 7.82
N PHE A 101 -11.29 -2.39 6.80
CA PHE A 101 -11.38 -3.84 6.62
C PHE A 101 -10.76 -4.61 7.80
N THR A 102 -9.57 -4.20 8.24
CA THR A 102 -8.87 -4.79 9.39
C THR A 102 -9.70 -4.68 10.66
N LYS A 103 -10.27 -3.50 10.92
CA LYS A 103 -11.15 -3.24 12.07
C LYS A 103 -12.40 -4.11 12.04
N LYS A 104 -13.06 -4.18 10.89
CA LYS A 104 -14.28 -4.99 10.68
C LYS A 104 -14.02 -6.48 10.94
N THR A 105 -12.85 -6.96 10.53
CA THR A 105 -12.45 -8.36 10.66
C THR A 105 -11.77 -8.68 12.00
N LYS A 106 -11.53 -7.66 12.84
CA LYS A 106 -10.76 -7.76 14.10
C LYS A 106 -9.38 -8.40 13.90
N TRP A 107 -8.79 -8.13 12.75
CA TRP A 107 -7.49 -8.67 12.37
C TRP A 107 -6.36 -7.76 12.84
N LYS A 108 -5.11 -8.21 12.71
CA LYS A 108 -3.92 -7.37 12.99
C LYS A 108 -3.26 -6.96 11.68
N VAL A 109 -2.62 -5.80 11.68
CA VAL A 109 -1.90 -5.31 10.51
C VAL A 109 -0.51 -4.80 10.89
N ASN A 110 0.49 -5.14 10.10
CA ASN A 110 1.79 -4.46 10.08
C ASN A 110 1.77 -3.43 8.95
N ILE A 111 2.02 -2.16 9.26
CA ILE A 111 2.18 -1.12 8.25
C ILE A 111 3.65 -0.74 8.17
N GLU A 112 4.28 -1.03 7.03
CA GLU A 112 5.60 -0.51 6.70
C GLU A 112 5.48 0.91 6.15
N ILE A 113 6.04 1.89 6.88
CA ILE A 113 6.16 3.27 6.42
C ILE A 113 7.40 3.36 5.53
N LYS A 114 7.19 3.43 4.21
CA LYS A 114 8.29 3.57 3.23
C LYS A 114 8.98 4.93 3.38
N SER A 115 10.30 4.93 3.37
CA SER A 115 11.11 6.15 3.42
C SER A 115 11.65 6.50 2.04
N PHE A 116 11.62 7.79 1.68
CA PHE A 116 12.27 8.27 0.47
C PHE A 116 13.79 8.43 0.70
N PRO A 117 14.65 7.81 -0.11
CA PRO A 117 16.11 7.83 0.08
C PRO A 117 16.71 9.23 0.16
N PHE A 118 16.06 10.19 -0.50
CA PHE A 118 16.55 11.57 -0.62
C PHE A 118 15.98 12.53 0.44
N GLU A 119 15.00 12.09 1.24
CA GLU A 119 14.34 12.92 2.25
C GLU A 119 14.13 12.16 3.58
N PRO A 120 15.19 11.65 4.23
CA PRO A 120 15.07 10.74 5.38
C PRO A 120 14.50 11.38 6.65
N ASN A 121 14.36 12.71 6.68
CA ASN A 121 13.79 13.47 7.80
C ASN A 121 12.46 14.17 7.42
N ASN A 122 11.88 13.84 6.26
CA ASN A 122 10.51 14.23 5.97
C ASN A 122 9.57 13.28 6.73
N PHE A 123 8.86 13.79 7.73
CA PHE A 123 7.97 13.01 8.60
C PHE A 123 6.50 13.12 8.23
N GLU A 124 6.14 13.78 7.13
CA GLU A 124 4.73 13.99 6.75
C GLU A 124 3.99 12.66 6.59
N LEU A 125 4.61 11.68 5.92
CA LEU A 125 4.02 10.35 5.78
C LEU A 125 3.81 9.67 7.15
N VAL A 126 4.76 9.81 8.08
CA VAL A 126 4.65 9.26 9.44
C VAL A 126 3.48 9.90 10.19
N GLU A 127 3.39 11.22 10.13
CA GLU A 127 2.34 11.99 10.81
C GLU A 127 0.95 11.66 10.26
N GLU A 128 0.79 11.59 8.93
CA GLU A 128 -0.49 11.23 8.31
C GLU A 128 -0.92 9.79 8.65
N VAL A 129 0.01 8.84 8.66
CA VAL A 129 -0.28 7.45 9.07
C VAL A 129 -0.76 7.39 10.52
N ILE A 130 -0.08 8.08 11.44
CA ILE A 130 -0.45 8.13 12.86
C ILE A 130 -1.81 8.82 13.05
N ASN A 131 -2.04 9.94 12.37
CA ASN A 131 -3.31 10.65 12.42
C ASN A 131 -4.46 9.75 11.99
N LEU A 132 -4.29 8.98 10.91
CA LEU A 132 -5.31 8.04 10.44
C LEU A 132 -5.55 6.90 11.43
N ILE A 133 -4.49 6.33 12.01
CA ILE A 133 -4.60 5.26 13.02
C ILE A 133 -5.39 5.75 14.23
N ASN A 134 -5.05 6.93 14.76
CA ASN A 134 -5.72 7.57 15.90
C ASN A 134 -7.18 7.91 15.58
N GLN A 135 -7.44 8.46 14.38
CA GLN A 135 -8.80 8.76 13.92
C GLN A 135 -9.68 7.50 13.89
N LEU A 136 -9.10 6.35 13.54
CA LEU A 136 -9.81 5.08 13.46
C LEU A 136 -9.80 4.30 14.78
N GLY A 137 -9.07 4.72 15.81
CA GLY A 137 -8.94 3.99 17.08
C GLY A 137 -8.36 2.59 16.88
N MET A 138 -7.26 2.50 16.12
CA MET A 138 -6.65 1.25 15.64
C MET A 138 -5.31 0.91 16.31
N GLU A 139 -4.92 1.63 17.35
CA GLU A 139 -3.60 1.60 17.99
C GLU A 139 -3.26 0.20 18.51
N LYS A 140 -4.26 -0.55 18.99
CA LYS A 140 -4.09 -1.92 19.49
C LYS A 140 -4.06 -3.00 18.40
N MET A 141 -4.41 -2.65 17.17
CA MET A 141 -4.47 -3.58 16.02
C MET A 141 -3.32 -3.38 15.03
N VAL A 142 -2.60 -2.27 15.15
CA VAL A 142 -1.55 -1.87 14.22
C VAL A 142 -0.17 -2.07 14.86
N MET A 143 0.71 -2.73 14.13
CA MET A 143 2.16 -2.67 14.31
C MET A 143 2.73 -1.74 13.24
N LEU A 144 3.60 -0.82 13.62
CA LEU A 144 4.32 0.03 12.67
C LEU A 144 5.75 -0.48 12.49
N SER A 145 6.19 -0.52 11.23
CA SER A 145 7.57 -0.88 10.85
C SER A 145 8.13 0.11 9.83
N SER A 146 9.45 0.20 9.75
CA SER A 146 10.16 1.01 8.74
C SER A 146 11.64 0.64 8.75
N PHE A 147 12.27 0.64 7.57
CA PHE A 147 13.73 0.58 7.46
C PHE A 147 14.41 1.88 7.90
N ASN A 148 13.66 3.00 7.94
CA ASN A 148 14.17 4.27 8.43
C ASN A 148 13.98 4.38 9.95
N HIS A 149 15.06 4.18 10.71
CA HIS A 149 15.02 4.24 12.16
C HIS A 149 14.62 5.64 12.70
N THR A 150 14.79 6.73 11.94
CA THR A 150 14.32 8.06 12.40
C THR A 150 12.80 8.14 12.39
N TYR A 151 12.12 7.45 11.47
CA TYR A 151 10.66 7.36 11.44
C TYR A 151 10.14 6.65 12.68
N ILE A 152 10.77 5.55 13.09
CA ILE A 152 10.37 4.84 14.32
C ILE A 152 10.56 5.71 15.57
N LYS A 153 11.63 6.51 15.64
CA LYS A 153 11.80 7.50 16.72
C LYS A 153 10.66 8.51 16.71
N ARG A 154 10.33 9.06 15.54
CA ARG A 154 9.24 10.03 15.39
C ARG A 154 7.87 9.46 15.79
N VAL A 155 7.59 8.21 15.41
CA VAL A 155 6.37 7.50 15.85
C VAL A 155 6.25 7.47 17.38
N ARG A 156 7.36 7.19 18.09
CA ARG A 156 7.37 7.15 19.55
C ARG A 156 7.20 8.52 20.20
N GLU A 157 7.64 9.60 19.54
CA GLU A 157 7.45 10.98 20.02
C GLU A 157 6.02 11.48 19.85
N LEU A 158 5.32 11.00 18.82
CA LEU A 158 3.96 11.44 18.49
C LEU A 158 2.88 10.78 19.37
N ASP A 159 3.25 9.84 20.23
CA ASP A 159 2.41 9.14 21.21
C ASP A 159 1.11 8.59 20.59
N LEU A 160 1.14 7.35 20.09
CA LEU A 160 -0.07 6.61 19.71
C LEU A 160 -0.92 6.40 20.97
N LYS A 161 -2.04 7.12 21.09
CA LYS A 161 -2.87 7.17 22.31
C LYS A 161 -3.86 6.02 22.43
#